data_AF-A0A2E6P1V3-F1
#
_entry.id   AF-A0A2E6P1V3-F1
#
_cell.length_a   1.000
_cell.length_b   1.000
_cell.length_c   1.000
_cell.angle_alpha   90.00
_cell.angle_beta   90.00
_cell.angle_gamma   90.00
#
_symmetry.space_group_name_H-M   'P 1'
#
loop_
_entity.id
_entity.type
_entity.pdbx_description
1 polymer ?
#
loop_
_entity_poly.entity_id
_entity_poly.type
_entity_poly.pdbx_seq_one_letter_code
_entity_poly.pdbx_strand_id
1 'polypeptide(L)'
;MKKKLLAIAVAGTFAAPTVAMAEWSLSGSVSQSVSVTGSTVTLGGGSGSLGMSGSADLGNGVSGSASFSVTGGGTGASVGLAGDFGSVSLSNSGVTWAGSGILGTNATITTNGKTASFSVGLAETIAGLSVGATYNTATGKTGASVGGNAGDVSLGLSYDGSSTSISAGLLGLSVSAASGGAATVSWSSSLGGGMSFGASYGTASSTLKGTLSYSF
;
A
#
# COMPACT_ATOMS: atom_id res chain seq x y z
N MET A 1 -9.87 9.36 -49.09
CA MET A 1 -8.94 9.81 -48.04
C MET A 1 -7.69 8.94 -48.07
N LYS A 2 -6.53 9.50 -48.48
CA LYS A 2 -5.28 8.74 -48.60
C LYS A 2 -4.61 8.63 -47.24
N LYS A 3 -4.63 7.44 -46.62
CA LYS A 3 -3.91 7.17 -45.36
C LYS A 3 -2.41 7.10 -45.67
N LYS A 4 -1.63 8.08 -45.19
CA LYS A 4 -0.17 8.03 -45.25
C LYS A 4 0.32 7.36 -43.98
N LEU A 5 0.80 6.12 -44.11
CA LEU A 5 1.50 5.41 -43.03
C LEU A 5 2.92 6.01 -42.94
N LEU A 6 3.23 6.67 -41.82
CA LEU A 6 4.60 7.07 -41.50
C LEU A 6 5.25 5.93 -40.71
N ALA A 7 6.07 5.12 -41.38
CA ALA A 7 6.95 4.17 -40.71
C ALA A 7 8.21 4.93 -40.22
N ILE A 8 8.38 5.07 -38.91
CA ILE A 8 9.58 5.65 -38.32
C ILE A 8 10.56 4.50 -38.04
N ALA A 9 11.63 4.41 -38.82
CA ALA A 9 12.76 3.51 -38.54
C ALA A 9 13.73 4.23 -37.59
N VAL A 10 13.74 3.83 -36.31
CA VAL A 10 14.75 4.31 -35.35
C VAL A 10 16.00 3.44 -35.50
N ALA A 11 16.97 3.92 -36.28
CA ALA A 11 18.30 3.33 -36.36
C ALA A 11 19.23 4.04 -35.36
N GLY A 12 19.69 3.31 -34.34
CA GLY A 12 20.83 3.74 -33.53
C GLY A 12 20.70 3.52 -32.02
N THR A 13 20.66 2.25 -31.59
CA THR A 13 21.21 1.69 -30.33
C THR A 13 20.69 0.25 -30.16
N PHE A 14 20.90 -0.60 -31.17
CA PHE A 14 20.50 -2.00 -31.11
C PHE A 14 21.71 -2.86 -31.44
N ALA A 15 22.44 -3.27 -30.41
CA ALA A 15 23.23 -4.49 -30.49
C ALA A 15 22.21 -5.64 -30.58
N ALA A 16 21.90 -6.05 -31.81
CA ALA A 16 21.09 -7.21 -32.21
C ALA A 16 19.78 -7.46 -31.42
N PRO A 17 18.63 -6.90 -31.84
CA PRO A 17 17.34 -7.44 -31.47
C PRO A 17 17.03 -8.60 -32.42
N THR A 18 17.16 -9.83 -31.93
CA THR A 18 16.28 -10.89 -32.41
C THR A 18 14.85 -10.41 -32.17
N VAL A 19 14.19 -10.10 -33.28
CA VAL A 19 12.93 -9.36 -33.42
C VAL A 19 11.81 -9.96 -32.57
N ALA A 20 11.64 -9.50 -31.34
CA ALA A 20 10.32 -9.42 -30.72
C ALA A 20 9.63 -8.23 -31.38
N MET A 21 8.64 -8.49 -32.24
CA MET A 21 7.86 -7.43 -32.88
C MET A 21 7.07 -6.67 -31.80
N ALA A 22 7.68 -5.61 -31.26
CA ALA A 22 7.00 -4.71 -30.34
C ALA A 22 6.01 -3.87 -31.13
N GLU A 23 4.72 -3.98 -30.82
CA GLU A 23 3.72 -3.08 -31.39
C GLU A 23 3.79 -1.74 -30.66
N TRP A 24 3.97 -0.66 -31.41
CA TRP A 24 3.99 0.70 -30.86
C TRP A 24 2.81 1.50 -31.41
N SER A 25 2.06 2.12 -30.50
CA SER A 25 0.93 3.00 -30.79
C SER A 25 1.28 4.43 -30.39
N LEU A 26 0.97 5.38 -31.27
CA LEU A 26 1.08 6.82 -31.02
C LEU A 26 -0.32 7.41 -31.10
N SER A 27 -0.75 8.07 -30.03
CA SER A 27 -2.04 8.73 -29.91
C SER A 27 -1.87 10.14 -29.38
N GLY A 28 -2.81 11.03 -29.67
CA GLY A 28 -2.78 12.38 -29.15
C GLY A 28 -4.07 13.14 -29.44
N SER A 29 -4.32 14.17 -28.65
CA SER A 29 -5.47 15.05 -28.79
C SER A 29 -5.06 16.49 -28.54
N VAL A 30 -5.69 17.42 -29.25
CA VAL A 30 -5.55 18.85 -29.03
C VAL A 30 -6.94 19.42 -28.87
N SER A 31 -7.21 20.01 -27.72
CA SER A 31 -8.47 20.66 -27.39
C SER A 31 -8.23 22.14 -27.14
N GLN A 32 -8.91 22.99 -27.88
CA GLN A 32 -8.87 24.44 -27.73
C GLN A 32 -10.28 24.90 -27.35
N SER A 33 -10.41 25.65 -26.26
CA SER A 33 -11.69 26.30 -25.94
C SER A 33 -11.74 27.68 -26.58
N VAL A 34 -12.85 27.99 -27.25
CA VAL A 34 -13.15 29.32 -27.77
C VAL A 34 -14.52 29.70 -27.23
N SER A 35 -14.60 30.79 -26.47
CA SER A 35 -15.86 31.36 -26.02
C SER A 35 -16.14 32.64 -26.78
N VAL A 36 -17.40 32.85 -27.14
CA VAL A 36 -17.88 34.08 -27.76
C VAL A 36 -18.96 34.65 -26.87
N THR A 37 -18.72 35.85 -26.33
CA THR A 37 -19.67 36.55 -25.47
C THR A 37 -19.94 37.93 -26.08
N GLY A 38 -21.14 38.12 -26.63
CA GLY A 38 -21.48 39.33 -27.38
C GLY A 38 -20.63 39.44 -28.66
N SER A 39 -19.98 40.60 -28.86
CA SER A 39 -19.05 40.83 -29.98
C SER A 39 -17.59 40.44 -29.66
N THR A 40 -17.34 39.88 -28.48
CA THR A 40 -15.99 39.53 -28.02
C THR A 40 -15.73 38.04 -28.19
N VAL A 41 -14.66 37.70 -28.89
CA VAL A 41 -14.14 36.33 -28.98
C VAL A 41 -12.99 36.19 -27.97
N THR A 42 -13.08 35.21 -27.08
CA THR A 42 -12.03 34.86 -26.12
C THR A 42 -11.52 33.46 -26.42
N LEU A 43 -10.20 33.37 -26.65
CA LEU A 43 -9.50 32.09 -26.67
C LEU A 43 -9.32 31.65 -25.21
N GLY A 44 -9.97 30.58 -24.81
CA GLY A 44 -9.75 29.96 -23.50
C GLY A 44 -8.49 29.09 -23.48
N GLY A 45 -8.22 28.48 -22.34
CA GLY A 45 -7.12 27.54 -22.18
C GLY A 45 -7.21 26.39 -23.19
N GLY A 46 -6.06 26.02 -23.77
CA GLY A 46 -5.91 24.83 -24.60
C GLY A 46 -5.20 23.72 -23.83
N SER A 47 -5.60 22.48 -24.06
CA SER A 47 -4.91 21.29 -23.56
C SER A 47 -4.51 20.40 -24.73
N GLY A 48 -3.26 19.95 -24.71
CA GLY A 48 -2.73 18.95 -25.63
C GLY A 48 -2.30 17.72 -24.85
N SER A 49 -2.57 16.54 -25.40
CA SER A 49 -1.99 15.29 -24.96
C SER A 49 -1.33 14.57 -26.14
N LEU A 50 -0.15 14.01 -25.91
CA LEU A 50 0.53 13.12 -26.84
C LEU A 50 1.01 11.91 -26.03
N GLY A 51 0.58 10.71 -26.41
CA GLY A 51 0.95 9.45 -25.77
C GLY A 51 1.56 8.49 -26.77
N MET A 52 2.63 7.81 -26.39
CA MET A 52 3.19 6.68 -27.11
C MET A 52 3.22 5.49 -26.17
N SER A 53 2.73 4.34 -26.59
CA SER A 53 2.79 3.12 -25.80
C SER A 53 3.09 1.92 -26.68
N GLY A 54 3.87 0.98 -26.17
CA GLY A 54 4.15 -0.26 -26.87
C GLY A 54 4.22 -1.43 -25.92
N SER A 55 4.01 -2.62 -26.47
CA SER A 55 4.16 -3.88 -25.76
C SER A 55 4.77 -4.94 -26.67
N ALA A 56 5.50 -5.88 -26.05
CA ALA A 56 6.11 -7.02 -26.73
C ALA A 56 5.95 -8.27 -25.88
N ASP A 57 5.69 -9.41 -26.53
CA ASP A 57 5.90 -10.71 -25.90
C ASP A 57 7.41 -11.01 -25.90
N LEU A 58 7.96 -11.27 -24.72
CA LEU A 58 9.37 -11.56 -24.48
C LEU A 58 9.64 -13.08 -24.42
N GLY A 59 8.59 -13.90 -24.56
CA GLY A 59 8.65 -15.36 -24.46
C GLY A 59 8.46 -15.88 -23.03
N ASN A 60 8.26 -17.20 -22.93
CA ASN A 60 8.03 -17.91 -21.66
C ASN A 60 6.91 -17.32 -20.79
N GLY A 61 5.85 -16.80 -21.42
CA GLY A 61 4.71 -16.19 -20.71
C GLY A 61 4.99 -14.80 -20.14
N VAL A 62 6.10 -14.16 -20.53
CA VAL A 62 6.45 -12.80 -20.08
C VAL A 62 6.24 -11.80 -21.21
N SER A 63 5.54 -10.71 -20.92
CA SER A 63 5.36 -9.55 -21.80
C SER A 63 6.00 -8.30 -21.19
N GLY A 64 6.57 -7.46 -22.03
CA GLY A 64 7.08 -6.14 -21.66
C GLY A 64 6.20 -5.03 -22.22
N SER A 65 6.10 -3.91 -21.51
CA SER A 65 5.40 -2.71 -21.95
C SER A 65 6.21 -1.46 -21.67
N ALA A 66 6.04 -0.43 -22.49
CA ALA A 66 6.60 0.88 -22.30
C ALA A 66 5.57 1.93 -22.69
N SER A 67 5.46 3.00 -21.92
CA SER A 67 4.62 4.13 -22.27
C SER A 67 5.26 5.46 -21.92
N PHE A 68 4.95 6.44 -22.72
CA PHE A 68 5.37 7.83 -22.60
C PHE A 68 4.15 8.70 -22.88
N SER A 69 3.91 9.72 -22.07
CA SER A 69 2.86 10.70 -22.32
C SER A 69 3.32 12.11 -21.97
N VAL A 70 2.86 13.07 -22.76
CA VAL A 70 3.01 14.50 -22.54
C VAL A 70 1.61 15.08 -22.49
N THR A 71 1.21 15.62 -21.33
CA THR A 71 -0.11 16.24 -21.17
C THR A 71 0.05 17.58 -20.48
N GLY A 72 -0.40 18.67 -21.12
CA GLY A 72 -0.56 19.98 -20.48
C GLY A 72 0.68 20.53 -19.75
N GLY A 73 1.89 20.16 -20.17
CA GLY A 73 3.16 20.61 -19.56
C GLY A 73 3.85 19.61 -18.64
N GLY A 74 3.26 18.44 -18.38
CA GLY A 74 3.91 17.33 -17.65
C GLY A 74 4.31 16.18 -18.55
N THR A 75 5.36 15.44 -18.17
CA THR A 75 5.79 14.20 -18.82
C THR A 75 5.58 13.01 -17.87
N GLY A 76 5.01 11.92 -18.39
CA GLY A 76 4.90 10.64 -17.70
C GLY A 76 5.58 9.56 -18.53
N ALA A 77 6.52 8.83 -17.95
CA ALA A 77 7.11 7.65 -18.56
C ALA A 77 6.94 6.44 -17.64
N SER A 78 6.71 5.28 -18.23
CA SER A 78 6.73 4.01 -17.52
C SER A 78 7.22 2.86 -18.38
N VAL A 79 7.83 1.87 -17.74
CA VAL A 79 8.18 0.58 -18.34
C VAL A 79 7.68 -0.52 -17.42
N GLY A 80 7.18 -1.63 -17.96
CA GLY A 80 6.68 -2.73 -17.17
C GLY A 80 6.98 -4.09 -17.76
N LEU A 81 6.92 -5.11 -16.91
CA LEU A 81 6.97 -6.52 -17.27
C LEU A 81 5.77 -7.21 -16.63
N ALA A 82 5.12 -8.13 -17.34
CA ALA A 82 4.02 -8.93 -16.83
C ALA A 82 4.21 -10.39 -17.21
N GLY A 83 3.84 -11.32 -16.32
CA GLY A 83 3.83 -12.75 -16.57
C GLY A 83 3.16 -13.51 -15.44
N ASP A 84 3.48 -14.80 -15.29
CA ASP A 84 2.89 -15.66 -14.23
C ASP A 84 3.22 -15.18 -12.80
N PHE A 85 4.29 -14.41 -12.64
CA PHE A 85 4.66 -13.75 -11.38
C PHE A 85 3.82 -12.50 -11.05
N GLY A 86 2.86 -12.13 -11.91
CA GLY A 86 2.14 -10.87 -11.85
C GLY A 86 2.74 -9.80 -12.77
N SER A 87 2.58 -8.52 -12.42
CA SER A 87 3.14 -7.40 -13.16
C SER A 87 4.03 -6.52 -12.29
N VAL A 88 5.11 -5.99 -12.88
CA VAL A 88 5.95 -4.94 -12.33
C VAL A 88 5.94 -3.75 -13.29
N SER A 89 5.85 -2.54 -12.77
CA SER A 89 5.95 -1.30 -13.55
C SER A 89 6.80 -0.28 -12.82
N LEU A 90 7.77 0.31 -13.50
CA LEU A 90 8.55 1.47 -13.07
C LEU A 90 8.01 2.69 -13.80
N SER A 91 7.74 3.77 -13.06
CA SER A 91 7.29 5.04 -13.60
C SER A 91 7.86 6.23 -12.81
N ASN A 92 7.53 7.45 -13.22
CA ASN A 92 7.86 8.66 -12.46
C ASN A 92 7.34 8.68 -11.02
N SER A 93 6.28 7.92 -10.70
CA SER A 93 5.75 7.80 -9.34
C SER A 93 6.39 6.68 -8.52
N GLY A 94 7.28 5.86 -9.12
CA GLY A 94 7.97 4.76 -8.46
C GLY A 94 7.80 3.41 -9.16
N VAL A 95 8.14 2.33 -8.45
CA VAL A 95 7.93 0.94 -8.86
C VAL A 95 6.66 0.42 -8.19
N THR A 96 5.81 -0.24 -8.97
CA THR A 96 4.63 -0.97 -8.51
C THR A 96 4.81 -2.43 -8.90
N TRP A 97 4.49 -3.36 -7.99
CA TRP A 97 4.35 -4.79 -8.30
C TRP A 97 2.98 -5.29 -7.86
N ALA A 98 2.35 -6.10 -8.69
CA ALA A 98 1.08 -6.75 -8.43
C ALA A 98 1.17 -8.20 -8.86
N GLY A 99 1.32 -9.13 -7.91
CA GLY A 99 1.39 -10.55 -8.17
C GLY A 99 1.16 -11.39 -6.92
N SER A 100 0.96 -12.70 -7.11
CA SER A 100 0.65 -13.66 -6.05
C SER A 100 1.75 -14.72 -5.87
N GLY A 101 2.79 -14.71 -6.72
CA GLY A 101 3.55 -15.91 -7.04
C GLY A 101 4.74 -16.27 -6.14
N ILE A 102 5.32 -15.33 -5.38
CA ILE A 102 6.60 -15.61 -4.70
C ILE A 102 6.47 -16.09 -3.25
N LEU A 103 5.33 -15.84 -2.57
CA LEU A 103 5.17 -16.17 -1.13
C LEU A 103 3.75 -16.58 -0.68
N GLY A 104 2.77 -16.76 -1.58
CA GLY A 104 1.37 -17.00 -1.17
C GLY A 104 0.74 -15.81 -0.42
N THR A 105 1.42 -14.67 -0.40
CA THR A 105 0.97 -13.39 0.17
C THR A 105 1.25 -12.27 -0.83
N ASN A 106 0.33 -11.33 -0.94
CA ASN A 106 0.47 -10.17 -1.82
C ASN A 106 1.56 -9.23 -1.26
N ALA A 107 2.79 -9.33 -1.75
CA ALA A 107 3.86 -8.41 -1.41
C ALA A 107 3.64 -7.05 -2.09
N THR A 108 3.05 -6.07 -1.42
CA THR A 108 2.96 -4.70 -1.98
C THR A 108 4.35 -4.04 -1.96
N ILE A 109 4.95 -3.81 -3.13
CA ILE A 109 6.18 -3.03 -3.29
C ILE A 109 5.78 -1.60 -3.66
N THR A 110 6.07 -0.65 -2.77
CA THR A 110 5.85 0.80 -2.99
C THR A 110 7.21 1.50 -2.97
N THR A 111 7.56 2.24 -4.03
CA THR A 111 8.80 3.02 -4.04
C THR A 111 8.50 4.51 -4.14
N ASN A 112 9.30 5.32 -3.45
CA ASN A 112 9.22 6.78 -3.46
C ASN A 112 10.21 7.42 -4.46
N GLY A 113 10.63 6.67 -5.48
CA GLY A 113 11.60 7.14 -6.48
C GLY A 113 13.05 7.27 -5.99
N LYS A 114 13.39 6.91 -4.74
CA LYS A 114 14.78 6.87 -4.23
C LYS A 114 15.19 5.54 -3.59
N THR A 115 14.26 4.85 -2.93
CA THR A 115 14.55 3.56 -2.27
C THR A 115 13.33 2.66 -2.41
N ALA A 116 13.52 1.41 -2.85
CA ALA A 116 12.45 0.43 -2.87
C ALA A 116 12.31 -0.19 -1.47
N SER A 117 11.19 0.06 -0.81
CA SER A 117 10.84 -0.64 0.42
C SER A 117 9.68 -1.60 0.17
N PHE A 118 9.72 -2.74 0.87
CA PHE A 118 8.69 -3.76 0.83
C PHE A 118 8.45 -4.26 2.25
N SER A 119 7.25 -4.76 2.50
CA SER A 119 6.92 -5.45 3.74
C SER A 119 6.44 -6.86 3.43
N VAL A 120 6.91 -7.82 4.21
CA VAL A 120 6.45 -9.22 4.16
C VAL A 120 5.80 -9.53 5.50
N GLY A 121 4.65 -10.20 5.47
CA GLY A 121 3.95 -10.59 6.69
C GLY A 121 3.29 -11.95 6.54
N LEU A 122 3.41 -12.78 7.58
CA LEU A 122 2.60 -13.97 7.80
C LEU A 122 1.60 -13.65 8.92
N ALA A 123 0.33 -13.99 8.73
CA ALA A 123 -0.69 -13.89 9.76
C ALA A 123 -1.62 -15.10 9.64
N GLU A 124 -1.58 -15.98 10.64
CA GLU A 124 -2.33 -17.23 10.67
C GLU A 124 -3.16 -17.31 11.95
N THR A 125 -4.33 -17.95 11.88
CA THR A 125 -5.16 -18.20 13.06
C THR A 125 -5.62 -19.65 13.07
N ILE A 126 -5.23 -20.40 14.11
CA ILE A 126 -5.58 -21.81 14.28
C ILE A 126 -6.22 -21.97 15.65
N ALA A 127 -7.47 -22.44 15.68
CA ALA A 127 -8.22 -22.73 16.90
C ALA A 127 -8.25 -21.56 17.92
N GLY A 128 -8.39 -20.33 17.42
CA GLY A 128 -8.46 -19.13 18.27
C GLY A 128 -7.11 -18.56 18.72
N LEU A 129 -5.99 -19.19 18.34
CA LEU A 129 -4.64 -18.66 18.48
C LEU A 129 -4.21 -18.02 17.16
N SER A 130 -3.99 -16.71 17.17
CA SER A 130 -3.42 -15.94 16.08
C SER A 130 -1.91 -15.77 16.26
N VAL A 131 -1.15 -16.01 15.20
CA VAL A 131 0.30 -15.80 15.13
C VAL A 131 0.60 -14.91 13.95
N GLY A 132 1.44 -13.90 14.16
CA GLY A 132 1.89 -12.97 13.15
C GLY A 132 3.41 -12.82 13.16
N ALA A 133 4.01 -12.66 11.99
CA ALA A 133 5.40 -12.24 11.84
C ALA A 133 5.49 -11.29 10.67
N THR A 134 6.22 -10.19 10.81
CA THR A 134 6.37 -9.19 9.76
C THR A 134 7.82 -8.72 9.65
N TYR A 135 8.21 -8.27 8.46
CA TYR A 135 9.46 -7.57 8.23
C TYR A 135 9.21 -6.39 7.32
N ASN A 136 9.72 -5.22 7.69
CA ASN A 136 9.59 -3.98 6.92
C ASN A 136 10.99 -3.48 6.54
N THR A 137 11.29 -3.45 5.24
CA THR A 137 12.62 -3.04 4.76
C THR A 137 12.83 -1.54 4.79
N ALA A 138 11.76 -0.73 4.91
CA ALA A 138 11.86 0.73 5.06
C ALA A 138 12.48 1.10 6.42
N THR A 139 12.10 0.37 7.47
CA THR A 139 12.55 0.64 8.84
C THR A 139 13.60 -0.34 9.32
N GLY A 140 13.83 -1.44 8.59
CA GLY A 140 14.70 -2.54 9.01
C GLY A 140 14.16 -3.33 10.20
N LYS A 141 12.87 -3.20 10.51
CA LYS A 141 12.26 -3.77 11.72
C LYS A 141 11.52 -5.07 11.42
N THR A 142 11.69 -6.05 12.31
CA THR A 142 10.88 -7.27 12.38
C THR A 142 9.78 -7.10 13.42
N GLY A 143 8.53 -7.38 13.05
CA GLY A 143 7.44 -7.52 13.99
C GLY A 143 7.09 -8.98 14.24
N ALA A 144 6.57 -9.28 15.43
CA ALA A 144 6.02 -10.59 15.75
C ALA A 144 4.82 -10.42 16.69
N SER A 145 3.79 -11.23 16.54
CA SER A 145 2.68 -11.26 17.47
C SER A 145 2.19 -12.68 17.68
N VAL A 146 1.73 -12.94 18.90
CA VAL A 146 0.99 -14.15 19.24
C VAL A 146 -0.10 -13.76 20.21
N GLY A 147 -1.32 -14.22 19.97
CA GLY A 147 -2.41 -13.93 20.88
C GLY A 147 -3.65 -14.70 20.51
N GLY A 148 -4.57 -14.80 21.46
CA GLY A 148 -5.76 -15.58 21.27
C GLY A 148 -6.71 -15.47 22.43
N ASN A 149 -7.92 -15.95 22.19
CA ASN A 149 -9.00 -15.90 23.17
C ASN A 149 -9.45 -17.33 23.50
N ALA A 150 -9.61 -17.61 24.78
CA ALA A 150 -10.21 -18.82 25.30
C ALA A 150 -11.41 -18.44 26.18
N GLY A 151 -12.59 -18.38 25.54
CA GLY A 151 -13.80 -17.82 26.16
C GLY A 151 -13.59 -16.35 26.50
N ASP A 152 -13.65 -16.04 27.79
CA ASP A 152 -13.53 -14.72 28.37
C ASP A 152 -12.10 -14.24 28.63
N VAL A 153 -11.13 -15.15 28.45
CA VAL A 153 -9.71 -14.86 28.64
C VAL A 153 -9.09 -14.52 27.29
N SER A 154 -8.36 -13.41 27.23
CA SER A 154 -7.53 -13.05 26.08
C SER A 154 -6.08 -12.88 26.51
N LEU A 155 -5.14 -13.41 25.73
CA LEU A 155 -3.72 -13.17 25.91
C LEU A 155 -3.13 -12.66 24.60
N GLY A 156 -2.22 -11.71 24.69
CA GLY A 156 -1.51 -11.14 23.55
C GLY A 156 -0.08 -10.79 23.92
N LEU A 157 0.82 -11.08 23.01
CA LEU A 157 2.21 -10.67 23.01
C LEU A 157 2.51 -10.11 21.63
N SER A 158 3.07 -8.90 21.57
CA SER A 158 3.47 -8.27 20.32
C SER A 158 4.85 -7.66 20.47
N TYR A 159 5.62 -7.68 19.39
CA TYR A 159 6.90 -7.02 19.24
C TYR A 159 6.85 -6.24 17.93
N ASP A 160 7.16 -4.95 17.98
CA ASP A 160 7.07 -4.06 16.82
C ASP A 160 8.44 -3.76 16.16
N GLY A 161 9.47 -4.51 16.55
CA GLY A 161 10.85 -4.25 16.15
C GLY A 161 11.59 -3.28 17.06
N SER A 162 10.99 -2.83 18.16
CA SER A 162 11.63 -1.95 19.14
C SER A 162 11.17 -2.21 20.57
N SER A 163 9.91 -2.57 20.77
CA SER A 163 9.35 -2.82 22.08
C SER A 163 8.40 -4.00 22.07
N THR A 164 8.40 -4.73 23.18
CA THR A 164 7.49 -5.85 23.40
C THR A 164 6.30 -5.34 24.20
N SER A 165 5.08 -5.54 23.71
CA SER A 165 3.85 -5.30 24.47
C SER A 165 3.20 -6.62 24.84
N ILE A 166 2.68 -6.68 26.07
CA ILE A 166 1.91 -7.80 26.59
C ILE A 166 0.52 -7.27 26.91
N SER A 167 -0.51 -8.01 26.52
CA SER A 167 -1.88 -7.80 26.96
C SER A 167 -2.46 -9.09 27.56
N ALA A 168 -3.20 -8.94 28.64
CA ALA A 168 -4.00 -10.00 29.21
C ALA A 168 -5.38 -9.43 29.53
N GLY A 169 -6.43 -10.21 29.29
CA GLY A 169 -7.80 -9.82 29.57
C GLY A 169 -8.57 -10.97 30.17
N LEU A 170 -9.48 -10.66 31.07
CA LEU A 170 -10.46 -11.55 31.67
C LEU A 170 -11.67 -10.68 32.01
N LEU A 171 -12.88 -10.98 31.52
CA LEU A 171 -14.15 -10.27 31.84
C LEU A 171 -14.05 -9.05 32.77
N GLY A 172 -13.99 -7.86 32.18
CA GLY A 172 -13.93 -6.61 32.95
C GLY A 172 -12.60 -6.37 33.66
N LEU A 173 -11.54 -7.09 33.34
CA LEU A 173 -10.16 -6.85 33.76
C LEU A 173 -9.27 -6.90 32.51
N SER A 174 -8.40 -5.92 32.36
CA SER A 174 -7.36 -5.89 31.35
C SER A 174 -6.04 -5.43 31.95
N VAL A 175 -4.96 -6.08 31.54
CA VAL A 175 -3.59 -5.73 31.87
C VAL A 175 -2.87 -5.48 30.57
N SER A 176 -2.14 -4.38 30.47
CA SER A 176 -1.27 -4.09 29.34
C SER A 176 0.05 -3.53 29.82
N ALA A 177 1.17 -4.03 29.31
CA ALA A 177 2.50 -3.52 29.62
C ALA A 177 3.35 -3.45 28.35
N ALA A 178 4.32 -2.53 28.34
CA ALA A 178 5.34 -2.45 27.30
C ALA A 178 6.73 -2.64 27.91
N SER A 179 7.67 -3.21 27.16
CA SER A 179 9.05 -3.44 27.59
C SER A 179 9.72 -2.12 27.99
N GLY A 180 10.20 -2.05 29.24
CA GLY A 180 10.77 -0.82 29.80
C GLY A 180 9.76 0.30 30.09
N GLY A 181 8.47 0.06 29.84
CA GLY A 181 7.37 0.97 30.12
C GLY A 181 6.53 0.54 31.32
N ALA A 182 5.61 1.40 31.71
CA ALA A 182 4.69 1.08 32.79
C ALA A 182 3.61 0.09 32.38
N ALA A 183 3.20 -0.73 33.34
CA ALA A 183 2.02 -1.56 33.22
C ALA A 183 0.79 -0.74 33.61
N THR A 184 -0.31 -0.98 32.90
CA THR A 184 -1.64 -0.51 33.23
C THR A 184 -2.52 -1.70 33.53
N VAL A 185 -3.17 -1.69 34.68
CA VAL A 185 -4.20 -2.65 35.07
C VAL A 185 -5.51 -1.89 35.10
N SER A 186 -6.50 -2.29 34.32
CA SER A 186 -7.83 -1.67 34.27
C SER A 186 -8.89 -2.69 34.59
N TRP A 187 -9.90 -2.31 35.35
CA TRP A 187 -11.05 -3.15 35.61
C TRP A 187 -12.35 -2.36 35.53
N SER A 188 -13.41 -3.02 35.09
CA SER A 188 -14.75 -2.48 34.98
C SER A 188 -15.78 -3.51 35.41
N SER A 189 -16.88 -3.03 35.96
CA SER A 189 -18.01 -3.86 36.37
C SER A 189 -19.32 -3.13 36.13
N SER A 190 -20.32 -3.86 35.66
CA SER A 190 -21.71 -3.41 35.65
C SER A 190 -22.30 -3.68 37.02
N LEU A 191 -22.80 -2.62 37.67
CA LEU A 191 -23.39 -2.71 39.01
C LEU A 191 -24.91 -2.94 38.95
N GLY A 192 -25.49 -2.97 37.74
CA GLY A 192 -26.93 -3.02 37.52
C GLY A 192 -27.59 -1.64 37.65
N GLY A 193 -28.86 -1.53 37.20
CA GLY A 193 -29.64 -0.29 37.34
C GLY A 193 -29.05 0.93 36.63
N GLY A 194 -28.37 0.74 35.49
CA GLY A 194 -27.72 1.82 34.74
C GLY A 194 -26.39 2.32 35.34
N MET A 195 -25.88 1.67 36.40
CA MET A 195 -24.61 2.03 37.03
C MET A 195 -23.46 1.13 36.54
N SER A 196 -22.30 1.74 36.31
CA SER A 196 -21.05 1.02 36.06
C SER A 196 -19.88 1.67 36.78
N PHE A 197 -18.93 0.85 37.18
CA PHE A 197 -17.67 1.31 37.75
C PHE A 197 -16.52 0.90 36.84
N GLY A 198 -15.56 1.79 36.66
CA GLY A 198 -14.29 1.49 36.02
C GLY A 198 -13.14 2.10 36.79
N ALA A 199 -12.03 1.39 36.93
CA ALA A 199 -10.80 1.94 37.48
C ALA A 199 -9.57 1.42 36.75
N SER A 200 -8.50 2.19 36.83
CA SER A 200 -7.19 1.82 36.30
C SER A 200 -6.07 2.24 37.22
N TYR A 201 -5.05 1.40 37.29
CA TYR A 201 -3.81 1.63 37.99
C TYR A 201 -2.66 1.62 36.99
N GLY A 202 -1.87 2.69 36.97
CA GLY A 202 -0.67 2.79 36.15
C GLY A 202 0.59 2.74 37.02
N THR A 203 1.52 1.84 36.73
CA THR A 203 2.77 1.73 37.52
C THR A 203 3.70 2.93 37.34
N ALA A 204 3.66 3.61 36.18
CA ALA A 204 4.48 4.81 35.91
C ALA A 204 4.17 5.95 36.89
N SER A 205 2.89 6.18 37.14
CA SER A 205 2.43 7.26 38.00
C SER A 205 2.12 6.78 39.41
N SER A 206 2.15 5.46 39.66
CA SER A 206 1.64 4.84 40.89
C SER A 206 0.27 5.36 41.29
N THR A 207 -0.55 5.73 40.31
CA THR A 207 -1.84 6.41 40.52
C THR A 207 -2.98 5.46 40.21
N LEU A 208 -3.97 5.43 41.10
CA LEU A 208 -5.26 4.82 40.86
C LEU A 208 -6.25 5.90 40.37
N LYS A 209 -6.90 5.67 39.22
CA LYS A 209 -7.98 6.51 38.70
C LYS A 209 -9.26 5.68 38.61
N GLY A 210 -10.36 6.21 39.12
CA GLY A 210 -11.67 5.56 39.08
C GLY A 210 -12.72 6.47 38.47
N THR A 211 -13.74 5.88 37.86
CA THR A 211 -14.93 6.55 37.35
C THR A 211 -16.14 5.70 37.71
N LEU A 212 -17.11 6.31 38.39
CA LEU A 212 -18.44 5.77 38.57
C LEU A 212 -19.35 6.47 37.56
N SER A 213 -19.99 5.70 36.69
CA SER A 213 -20.90 6.19 35.68
C SER A 213 -22.32 5.74 36.00
N TYR A 214 -23.27 6.65 35.79
CA TYR A 214 -24.69 6.39 35.99
C TYR A 214 -25.46 6.94 34.79
N SER A 215 -26.34 6.10 34.25
CA SER A 215 -27.24 6.38 33.14
C SER A 215 -28.67 6.21 33.63
N PHE A 216 -29.50 7.25 33.43
CA PHE A 216 -30.95 7.21 33.68
C PHE A 216 -31.69 6.58 32.51
#